data_AF-A0A372QFD4-F1
#
_entry.id   AF-A0A372QFD4-F1
#
_cell.length_a   1.000
_cell.length_b   1.000
_cell.length_c   1.000
_cell.angle_alpha   90.00
_cell.angle_beta   90.00
_cell.angle_gamma   90.00
#
_symmetry.space_group_name_H-M   'P 1'
#
loop_
_entity.id
_entity.type
_entity.pdbx_description
1 polymer ?
#
loop_
_entity_poly.entity_id
_entity_poly.type
_entity_poly.pdbx_seq_one_letter_code
_entity_poly.pdbx_strand_id
1 'polypeptide(L)'
;MKIPHITTELNKIQARQLVLDKFEGVNWPEYFFLKPVQKRLEKCDFFLSPSKEDLVDIMILLCMQLADITGLCIDRYEASNEIWYNPDYSWYCTSYSKTKETGVGESQPFLSMEKNPIRAKEFLTWIQKAIPEKFLLLRKNKSNIVNINPINLTLAKYGITLNKLRKIGGDHASRIHGGRNDSHCQYL
;
A
#
# COMPACT_ATOMS: atom_id res chain seq x y z
N MET A 1 -6.49 35.06 -5.45
CA MET A 1 -6.05 35.65 -4.18
C MET A 1 -5.98 34.54 -3.14
N LYS A 2 -4.79 34.03 -2.79
CA LYS A 2 -4.63 33.03 -1.71
C LYS A 2 -4.56 33.77 -0.39
N ILE A 3 -5.50 33.52 0.52
CA ILE A 3 -5.52 34.15 1.85
C ILE A 3 -4.45 33.46 2.70
N PRO A 4 -3.32 34.14 3.03
CA PRO A 4 -2.17 33.49 3.66
C PRO A 4 -2.53 32.86 5.01
N HIS A 5 -3.42 33.51 5.77
CA HIS A 5 -3.79 33.10 7.12
C HIS A 5 -4.53 31.75 7.17
N ILE A 6 -5.43 31.50 6.20
CA ILE A 6 -6.17 30.22 6.10
C ILE A 6 -5.20 29.07 5.78
N THR A 7 -4.18 29.33 4.96
CA THR A 7 -3.17 28.34 4.58
C THR A 7 -2.28 27.96 5.76
N THR A 8 -1.91 28.93 6.61
CA THR A 8 -1.11 28.71 7.81
C THR A 8 -1.84 27.88 8.86
N GLU A 9 -3.12 28.16 9.11
CA GLU A 9 -3.90 27.40 10.09
C GLU A 9 -4.19 25.96 9.63
N LEU A 10 -4.48 25.76 8.33
CA LEU A 10 -4.63 24.41 7.77
C LEU A 10 -3.34 23.59 7.88
N ASN A 11 -2.18 24.19 7.61
CA ASN A 11 -0.90 23.51 7.76
C ASN A 11 -0.61 23.15 9.23
N LYS A 12 -0.97 24.02 10.18
CA LYS A 12 -0.85 23.72 11.62
C LYS A 12 -1.77 22.56 12.04
N ILE A 13 -3.00 22.51 11.52
CA ILE A 13 -3.94 21.41 11.79
C ILE A 13 -3.40 20.09 11.22
N GLN A 14 -2.88 20.10 9.99
CA GLN A 14 -2.25 18.92 9.38
C GLN A 14 -1.01 18.46 10.15
N ALA A 15 -0.16 19.38 10.58
CA ALA A 15 1.02 19.07 11.39
C ALA A 15 0.63 18.48 12.75
N ARG A 16 -0.40 19.01 13.41
CA ARG A 16 -0.95 18.47 14.67
C ARG A 16 -1.51 17.06 14.47
N GLN A 17 -2.25 16.82 13.39
CA GLN A 17 -2.77 15.49 13.06
C GLN A 17 -1.63 14.48 12.78
N LEU A 18 -0.60 14.91 12.04
CA LEU A 18 0.60 14.10 11.79
C LEU A 18 1.35 13.75 13.08
N VAL A 19 1.39 14.68 14.04
CA VAL A 19 2.00 14.47 15.36
C VAL A 19 1.16 13.47 16.17
N LEU A 20 -0.16 13.65 16.27
CA LEU A 20 -1.05 12.72 16.97
C LEU A 20 -0.95 11.29 16.40
N ASP A 21 -0.95 11.17 15.08
CA ASP A 21 -0.77 9.91 14.35
C ASP A 21 0.60 9.23 14.60
N LYS A 22 1.60 9.96 15.12
CA LYS A 22 2.96 9.47 15.41
C LYS A 22 3.12 9.06 16.87
N PHE A 23 2.25 9.55 17.76
CA PHE A 23 2.29 9.31 19.21
C PHE A 23 1.20 8.36 19.72
N GLU A 24 0.12 8.14 18.96
CA GLU A 24 -0.71 6.97 19.18
C GLU A 24 0.12 5.72 18.86
N GLY A 25 0.44 4.92 19.87
CA GLY A 25 0.77 3.51 19.65
C GLY A 25 -0.44 2.90 18.96
N VAL A 26 -0.45 2.88 17.63
CA VAL A 26 -1.67 2.56 16.90
C VAL A 26 -1.92 1.07 17.05
N ASN A 27 -2.81 0.72 17.96
CA ASN A 27 -3.31 -0.64 18.04
C ASN A 27 -4.18 -0.86 16.80
N TRP A 28 -3.59 -1.50 15.77
CA TRP A 28 -4.30 -1.85 14.56
C TRP A 28 -5.47 -2.78 14.93
N PRO A 29 -6.61 -2.74 14.23
CA PRO A 29 -7.63 -3.76 14.42
C PRO A 29 -7.03 -5.15 14.24
N GLU A 30 -7.44 -6.13 15.06
CA GLU A 30 -6.87 -7.49 15.03
C GLU A 30 -6.92 -8.10 13.63
N TYR A 31 -7.94 -7.76 12.85
CA TYR A 31 -8.09 -8.16 11.45
C TYR A 31 -6.85 -7.82 10.59
N PHE A 32 -6.16 -6.74 10.91
CA PHE A 32 -4.99 -6.23 10.22
C PHE A 32 -3.67 -6.53 10.93
N PHE A 33 -3.66 -7.38 11.96
CA PHE A 33 -2.40 -7.90 12.48
C PHE A 33 -1.66 -8.74 11.45
N LEU A 34 -0.34 -8.83 11.61
CA LEU A 34 0.56 -9.50 10.67
C LEU A 34 0.11 -10.94 10.37
N LYS A 35 -0.06 -11.76 11.40
CA LYS A 35 -0.43 -13.18 11.27
C LYS A 35 -1.78 -13.36 10.54
N PRO A 36 -2.87 -12.66 10.92
CA PRO A 36 -4.12 -12.70 10.16
C PRO A 36 -3.99 -12.29 8.68
N VAL A 37 -3.27 -11.21 8.38
CA VAL A 37 -3.06 -10.77 6.99
C VAL A 37 -2.30 -11.82 6.18
N GLN A 38 -1.20 -12.35 6.73
CA GLN A 38 -0.43 -13.43 6.08
C GLN A 38 -1.29 -14.66 5.79
N LYS A 39 -2.10 -15.09 6.76
CA LYS A 39 -3.00 -16.25 6.60
C LYS A 39 -4.04 -16.05 5.49
N ARG A 40 -4.48 -14.82 5.24
CA ARG A 40 -5.40 -14.52 4.11
C ARG A 40 -4.65 -14.54 2.78
N LEU A 41 -3.48 -13.92 2.73
CA LEU A 41 -2.62 -13.91 1.53
C LEU A 41 -2.14 -15.31 1.11
N GLU A 42 -1.95 -16.22 2.05
CA GLU A 42 -1.63 -17.64 1.78
C GLU A 42 -2.80 -18.40 1.14
N LYS A 43 -4.03 -17.92 1.30
CA LYS A 43 -5.25 -18.55 0.77
C LYS A 43 -5.70 -17.95 -0.56
N CYS A 44 -5.05 -16.90 -1.04
CA CYS A 44 -5.41 -16.28 -2.30
C CYS A 44 -5.22 -17.28 -3.44
N ASP A 45 -6.27 -17.44 -4.25
CA ASP A 45 -6.23 -18.22 -5.48
C ASP A 45 -6.07 -17.25 -6.67
N PHE A 46 -4.88 -17.25 -7.26
CA PHE A 46 -4.55 -16.39 -8.40
C PHE A 46 -5.33 -16.71 -9.68
N PHE A 47 -6.01 -17.86 -9.75
CA PHE A 47 -6.88 -18.20 -10.88
C PHE A 47 -8.26 -17.54 -10.78
N LEU A 48 -8.67 -17.15 -9.57
CA LEU A 48 -9.92 -16.44 -9.33
C LEU A 48 -9.71 -14.93 -9.39
N SER A 49 -10.79 -14.18 -9.55
CA SER A 49 -10.70 -12.72 -9.43
C SER A 49 -10.56 -12.30 -7.96
N PRO A 50 -9.70 -11.32 -7.64
CA PRO A 50 -9.54 -10.82 -6.28
C PRO A 50 -10.81 -10.12 -5.79
N SER A 51 -11.12 -10.29 -4.52
CA SER A 51 -12.13 -9.53 -3.78
C SER A 51 -11.62 -8.15 -3.34
N LYS A 52 -12.49 -7.34 -2.75
CA LYS A 52 -12.07 -6.05 -2.14
C LYS A 52 -11.17 -6.27 -0.94
N GLU A 53 -11.41 -7.32 -0.17
CA GLU A 53 -10.57 -7.75 0.94
C GLU A 53 -9.17 -8.16 0.44
N ASP A 54 -9.08 -8.94 -0.64
CA ASP A 54 -7.78 -9.31 -1.23
C ASP A 54 -7.00 -8.07 -1.67
N LEU A 55 -7.68 -7.08 -2.28
CA LEU A 55 -7.05 -5.81 -2.64
C LEU A 55 -6.49 -5.07 -1.40
N VAL A 56 -7.24 -5.05 -0.30
CA VAL A 56 -6.78 -4.43 0.96
C VAL A 56 -5.58 -5.18 1.54
N ASP A 57 -5.62 -6.51 1.54
CA ASP A 57 -4.51 -7.32 2.04
C ASP A 57 -3.25 -7.14 1.19
N ILE A 58 -3.40 -7.01 -0.13
CA ILE A 58 -2.30 -6.74 -1.06
C ILE A 58 -1.75 -5.31 -0.89
N MET A 59 -2.61 -4.32 -0.60
CA MET A 59 -2.17 -2.97 -0.25
C MET A 59 -1.28 -2.97 0.99
N ILE A 60 -1.62 -3.78 2.00
CA ILE A 60 -0.80 -3.95 3.20
C ILE A 60 0.46 -4.73 2.86
N LEU A 61 0.34 -5.83 2.10
CA LEU A 61 1.46 -6.67 1.64
C LEU A 61 2.52 -5.85 0.95
N LEU A 62 2.14 -5.02 0.00
CA LEU A 62 3.01 -4.23 -0.86
C LEU A 62 3.14 -2.78 -0.38
N CYS A 63 2.66 -2.48 0.84
CA CYS A 63 2.69 -1.15 1.47
C CYS A 63 2.31 0.00 0.51
N MET A 64 1.40 -0.26 -0.43
CA MET A 64 1.05 0.65 -1.51
C MET A 64 -0.08 1.57 -1.08
N GLN A 65 -0.07 2.80 -1.61
CA GLN A 65 -1.28 3.62 -1.58
C GLN A 65 -2.19 3.23 -2.74
N LEU A 66 -3.47 3.52 -2.59
CA LEU A 66 -4.42 3.29 -3.69
C LEU A 66 -4.05 4.06 -4.95
N ALA A 67 -3.44 5.23 -4.81
CA ALA A 67 -2.92 5.99 -5.94
C ALA A 67 -1.87 5.20 -6.75
N ASP A 68 -1.00 4.45 -6.07
CA ASP A 68 0.00 3.59 -6.71
C ASP A 68 -0.68 2.44 -7.46
N ILE A 69 -1.75 1.86 -6.90
CA ILE A 69 -2.53 0.80 -7.56
C ILE A 69 -3.31 1.33 -8.77
N THR A 70 -3.92 2.51 -8.67
CA THR A 70 -4.73 3.07 -9.78
C THR A 70 -3.88 3.39 -11.01
N GLY A 71 -2.60 3.65 -10.82
CA GLY A 71 -1.62 3.83 -11.89
C GLY A 71 -0.74 2.60 -12.11
N LEU A 72 -1.08 1.45 -11.53
CA LEU A 72 -0.25 0.25 -11.60
C LEU A 72 -0.19 -0.27 -13.03
N CYS A 73 1.02 -0.22 -13.60
CA CYS A 73 1.34 -0.80 -14.89
C CYS A 73 2.67 -1.53 -14.77
N ILE A 74 2.62 -2.85 -14.85
CA ILE A 74 3.77 -3.74 -15.00
C ILE A 74 3.84 -4.11 -16.47
N ASP A 75 4.76 -3.47 -17.19
CA ASP A 75 5.07 -3.73 -18.60
C ASP A 75 6.30 -4.64 -18.75
N ARG A 76 7.24 -4.57 -17.80
CA ARG A 76 8.35 -5.50 -17.62
C ARG A 76 8.48 -5.87 -16.15
N TYR A 77 8.90 -7.09 -15.87
CA TYR A 77 9.33 -7.47 -14.54
C TYR A 77 10.61 -8.30 -14.69
N GLU A 78 11.70 -7.76 -14.17
CA GLU A 78 12.99 -8.43 -14.11
C GLU A 78 13.30 -8.68 -12.64
N ALA A 79 13.28 -9.95 -12.22
CA ALA A 79 13.86 -10.32 -10.94
C ALA A 79 15.38 -10.22 -11.10
N SER A 80 15.99 -9.13 -10.62
CA SER A 80 17.45 -9.05 -10.54
C SER A 80 17.95 -9.97 -9.43
N ASN A 81 18.99 -10.75 -9.75
CA ASN A 81 19.68 -11.63 -8.80
C ASN A 81 20.73 -10.88 -7.95
N GLU A 82 20.95 -9.59 -8.20
CA GLU A 82 21.94 -8.77 -7.49
C GLU A 82 21.31 -8.13 -6.24
N ILE A 83 21.78 -8.57 -5.06
CA ILE A 83 21.68 -7.95 -3.72
C ILE A 83 20.49 -6.97 -3.58
N TRP A 84 19.27 -7.52 -3.57
CA TRP A 84 18.00 -6.81 -3.44
C TRP A 84 17.67 -6.38 -2.00
N TYR A 85 18.55 -6.70 -1.06
CA TYR A 85 18.49 -6.30 0.34
C TYR A 85 19.54 -5.21 0.58
N ASN A 86 19.08 -3.97 0.69
CA ASN A 86 19.84 -2.91 1.32
C ASN A 86 19.31 -2.73 2.75
N PRO A 87 20.10 -2.93 3.82
CA PRO A 87 19.64 -2.72 5.19
C PRO A 87 19.21 -1.26 5.47
N ASP A 88 19.64 -0.30 4.65
CA ASP A 88 19.22 1.10 4.73
C ASP A 88 17.89 1.38 4.00
N TYR A 89 17.47 0.49 3.10
CA TYR A 89 16.21 0.59 2.35
C TYR A 89 15.52 -0.77 2.33
N SER A 90 14.48 -0.91 3.15
CA SER A 90 13.60 -2.06 3.18
C SER A 90 13.04 -2.34 1.77
N TRP A 91 13.65 -3.36 1.11
CA TRP A 91 13.37 -4.15 -0.11
C TRP A 91 12.98 -3.40 -1.42
N TYR A 92 13.44 -3.95 -2.56
CA TYR A 92 13.34 -3.37 -3.91
C TYR A 92 12.40 -4.18 -4.80
N CYS A 93 11.47 -3.52 -5.49
CA CYS A 93 10.80 -4.06 -6.67
C CYS A 93 10.70 -2.95 -7.72
N THR A 94 11.61 -2.95 -8.69
CA THR A 94 11.82 -1.86 -9.65
C THR A 94 11.05 -2.09 -10.95
N SER A 95 9.71 -2.16 -10.89
CA SER A 95 8.96 -2.29 -12.15
C SER A 95 7.50 -1.83 -12.16
N TYR A 96 7.14 -0.77 -11.42
CA TYR A 96 5.90 -0.05 -11.72
C TYR A 96 6.23 1.32 -12.33
N SER A 97 5.72 1.56 -13.54
CA SER A 97 5.84 2.86 -14.20
C SER A 97 4.62 3.72 -13.84
N LYS A 98 4.84 4.90 -13.25
CA LYS A 98 3.80 5.92 -13.24
C LYS A 98 3.66 6.43 -14.67
N THR A 99 2.49 6.24 -15.27
CA THR A 99 2.20 6.87 -16.57
C THR A 99 2.29 8.39 -16.40
N LYS A 100 3.40 8.97 -16.88
CA LYS A 100 3.40 10.36 -17.31
C LYS A 100 2.82 10.34 -18.72
N GLU A 101 2.00 11.33 -19.08
CA GLU A 101 1.37 11.47 -20.40
C GLU A 101 2.38 11.54 -21.58
N THR A 102 3.68 11.31 -21.36
CA THR A 102 4.77 11.57 -22.32
C THR A 102 5.93 10.55 -22.27
N GLY A 103 5.80 9.37 -21.64
CA GLY A 103 6.86 8.33 -21.73
C GLY A 103 6.78 7.17 -20.74
N VAL A 104 7.68 6.19 -20.90
CA VAL A 104 7.91 5.08 -19.94
C VAL A 104 8.46 5.69 -18.65
N GLY A 105 7.64 5.69 -17.60
CA GLY A 105 8.05 6.22 -16.29
C GLY A 105 9.15 5.37 -15.67
N GLU A 106 10.11 6.00 -14.99
CA GLU A 106 11.14 5.30 -14.21
C GLU A 106 10.50 4.37 -13.18
N SER A 107 10.95 3.12 -13.18
CA SER A 107 10.59 2.12 -12.19
C SER A 107 10.87 2.60 -10.78
N GLN A 108 9.84 2.62 -9.92
CA GLN A 108 9.99 3.02 -8.52
C GLN A 108 10.05 1.79 -7.60
N PRO A 109 10.92 1.76 -6.57
CA PRO A 109 10.82 0.78 -5.49
C PRO A 109 9.60 1.08 -4.59
N PHE A 110 8.96 0.06 -3.99
CA PHE A 110 7.86 0.26 -3.01
C PHE A 110 8.27 -0.10 -1.56
N LEU A 111 7.40 -0.56 -0.63
CA LEU A 111 7.69 -1.24 0.67
C LEU A 111 6.89 -2.59 0.70
N SER A 112 7.29 -3.74 1.25
CA SER A 112 6.58 -5.02 1.12
C SER A 112 6.98 -5.99 2.22
N MET A 113 5.99 -6.76 2.65
CA MET A 113 6.11 -7.86 3.59
C MET A 113 6.52 -9.17 2.91
N GLU A 114 6.29 -9.31 1.60
CA GLU A 114 6.59 -10.54 0.84
C GLU A 114 8.08 -10.62 0.53
N LYS A 115 8.74 -11.67 1.03
CA LYS A 115 10.18 -11.91 0.81
C LYS A 115 10.47 -12.57 -0.54
N ASN A 116 9.50 -13.29 -1.09
CA ASN A 116 9.65 -13.94 -2.39
C ASN A 116 9.27 -12.95 -3.51
N PRO A 117 10.24 -12.44 -4.28
CA PRO A 117 9.96 -11.47 -5.33
C PRO A 117 9.04 -12.05 -6.42
N ILE A 118 9.15 -13.34 -6.74
CA ILE A 118 8.27 -14.00 -7.71
C ILE A 118 6.82 -13.95 -7.23
N ARG A 119 6.57 -14.23 -5.95
CA ARG A 119 5.22 -14.18 -5.38
C ARG A 119 4.69 -12.74 -5.31
N ALA A 120 5.53 -11.76 -5.00
CA ALA A 120 5.15 -10.35 -5.04
C ALA A 120 4.71 -9.92 -6.46
N LYS A 121 5.41 -10.39 -7.51
CA LYS A 121 5.02 -10.20 -8.91
C LYS A 121 3.65 -10.80 -9.21
N GLU A 122 3.39 -12.02 -8.73
CA GLU A 122 2.10 -12.69 -8.93
C GLU A 122 0.96 -11.85 -8.37
N PHE A 123 1.09 -11.36 -7.12
CA PHE A 123 0.10 -10.47 -6.52
C PHE A 123 -0.12 -9.18 -7.31
N LEU A 124 0.97 -8.54 -7.75
CA LEU A 124 0.87 -7.32 -8.54
C LEU A 124 0.18 -7.56 -9.90
N THR A 125 0.57 -8.63 -10.60
CA THR A 125 -0.02 -9.01 -11.90
C THR A 125 -1.50 -9.37 -11.74
N TRP A 126 -1.83 -10.06 -10.64
CA TRP A 126 -3.19 -10.48 -10.31
C TRP A 126 -4.11 -9.27 -10.11
N ILE A 127 -3.69 -8.27 -9.31
CA ILE A 127 -4.45 -7.03 -9.15
C ILE A 127 -4.52 -6.26 -10.46
N GLN A 128 -3.41 -6.07 -11.18
CA GLN A 128 -3.40 -5.31 -12.44
C GLN A 128 -4.41 -5.86 -13.46
N LYS A 129 -4.49 -7.19 -13.62
CA LYS A 129 -5.48 -7.84 -14.50
C LYS A 129 -6.91 -7.62 -14.01
N ALA A 130 -7.12 -7.57 -12.71
CA ALA A 130 -8.46 -7.38 -12.12
C ALA A 130 -8.94 -5.92 -12.12
N ILE A 131 -8.03 -4.93 -12.19
CA ILE A 131 -8.40 -3.50 -12.21
C ILE A 131 -9.47 -3.18 -13.26
N PRO A 132 -9.28 -3.49 -14.57
CA PRO A 132 -10.25 -3.11 -15.60
C PRO A 132 -11.62 -3.78 -15.46
N GLU A 133 -11.69 -4.98 -14.87
CA GLU A 133 -12.92 -5.79 -14.84
C GLU A 133 -13.67 -5.74 -13.50
N LYS A 134 -12.94 -5.77 -12.37
CA LYS A 134 -13.51 -5.92 -11.02
C LYS A 134 -13.43 -4.66 -10.19
N PHE A 135 -12.41 -3.84 -10.44
CA PHE A 135 -12.20 -2.60 -9.70
C PHE A 135 -12.42 -1.38 -10.58
N LEU A 136 -13.57 -1.32 -11.25
CA LEU A 136 -14.02 -0.12 -11.98
C LEU A 136 -14.00 1.15 -11.11
N LEU A 137 -14.13 1.00 -9.79
CA LEU A 137 -13.98 2.07 -8.81
C LEU A 137 -12.58 2.73 -8.81
N LEU A 138 -11.56 2.02 -9.27
CA LEU A 138 -10.18 2.50 -9.45
C LEU A 138 -9.99 3.27 -10.76
N ARG A 139 -10.96 3.20 -11.68
CA ARG A 139 -10.93 4.00 -12.90
C ARG A 139 -11.20 5.45 -12.56
N LYS A 140 -10.35 6.33 -13.09
CA LYS A 140 -10.56 7.77 -12.98
C LYS A 140 -11.84 8.17 -13.71
N ASN A 141 -12.70 8.94 -13.04
CA ASN A 141 -13.89 9.51 -13.66
C ASN A 141 -13.54 10.64 -14.64
N LYS A 142 -14.54 11.27 -15.26
CA LYS A 142 -14.35 12.41 -16.19
C LYS A 142 -13.56 13.58 -15.58
N SER A 143 -13.54 13.70 -14.25
CA SER A 143 -12.80 14.72 -13.51
C SER A 143 -11.41 14.25 -13.05
N ASN A 144 -10.91 13.12 -13.58
CA ASN A 144 -9.62 12.51 -13.22
C ASN A 144 -9.53 12.03 -11.75
N ILE A 145 -10.67 11.81 -11.08
CA ILE A 145 -10.75 11.40 -9.67
C ILE A 145 -11.17 9.93 -9.57
N VAL A 146 -10.52 9.19 -8.67
CA VAL A 146 -10.83 7.79 -8.35
C VAL A 146 -11.92 7.72 -7.28
N ASN A 147 -12.93 6.86 -7.45
CA ASN A 147 -13.98 6.67 -6.45
C ASN A 147 -13.54 5.67 -5.37
N ILE A 148 -13.02 6.18 -4.27
CA ILE A 148 -12.49 5.36 -3.17
C ILE A 148 -13.56 4.90 -2.16
N ASN A 149 -14.79 5.41 -2.27
CA ASN A 149 -15.86 5.17 -1.29
C ASN A 149 -16.15 3.69 -1.03
N PRO A 150 -16.20 2.79 -2.04
CA PRO A 150 -16.46 1.38 -1.80
C PRO A 150 -15.40 0.70 -0.92
N ILE A 151 -14.13 1.09 -1.05
CA ILE A 151 -13.05 0.55 -0.20
C ILE A 151 -13.16 1.15 1.20
N ASN A 152 -13.39 2.47 1.31
CA ASN A 152 -13.57 3.10 2.63
C ASN A 152 -14.75 2.51 3.40
N LEU A 153 -15.87 2.18 2.75
CA LEU A 153 -16.99 1.47 3.38
C LEU A 153 -16.57 0.08 3.89
N THR A 154 -15.74 -0.62 3.13
CA THR A 154 -15.19 -1.92 3.53
C THR A 154 -14.21 -1.80 4.69
N LEU A 155 -13.53 -0.67 4.86
CA LEU A 155 -12.59 -0.43 5.95
C LEU A 155 -13.27 0.14 7.20
N ALA A 156 -14.40 0.83 7.03
CA ALA A 156 -15.17 1.42 8.13
C ALA A 156 -15.67 0.37 9.14
N LYS A 157 -15.93 -0.87 8.71
CA LYS A 157 -16.27 -2.00 9.62
C LYS A 157 -15.17 -2.30 10.65
N TYR A 158 -13.94 -1.86 10.37
CA TYR A 158 -12.78 -2.02 11.26
C TYR A 158 -12.32 -0.69 11.86
N GLY A 159 -13.07 0.41 11.67
CA GLY A 159 -12.71 1.72 12.21
C GLY A 159 -11.45 2.35 11.60
N ILE A 160 -11.04 1.92 10.40
CA ILE A 160 -9.87 2.49 9.71
C ILE A 160 -10.22 3.05 8.34
N THR A 161 -9.33 3.88 7.82
CA THR A 161 -9.39 4.52 6.52
C THR A 161 -8.24 4.05 5.64
N LEU A 162 -8.39 4.19 4.33
CA LEU A 162 -7.43 3.77 3.31
C LEU A 162 -6.00 4.30 3.54
N ASN A 163 -5.86 5.53 4.05
CA ASN A 163 -4.57 6.14 4.36
C ASN A 163 -3.78 5.42 5.47
N LYS A 164 -4.45 4.63 6.33
CA LYS A 164 -3.81 3.84 7.38
C LYS A 164 -3.20 2.54 6.86
N LEU A 165 -3.66 2.01 5.72
CA LEU A 165 -3.17 0.73 5.17
C LEU A 165 -1.66 0.73 4.89
N ARG A 166 -1.13 1.82 4.31
CA ARG A 166 0.31 1.96 4.07
C ARG A 166 1.12 1.99 5.37
N LYS A 167 0.58 2.60 6.43
CA LYS A 167 1.25 2.63 7.75
C LYS A 167 1.27 1.22 8.38
N ILE A 168 0.15 0.50 8.30
CA ILE A 168 0.05 -0.90 8.75
C ILE A 168 1.06 -1.78 8.01
N GLY A 169 1.05 -1.72 6.68
CA GLY A 169 2.00 -2.47 5.85
C GLY A 169 3.45 -2.15 6.21
N GLY A 170 3.77 -0.87 6.41
CA GLY A 170 5.13 -0.46 6.76
C GLY A 170 5.59 -0.90 8.15
N ASP A 171 4.71 -0.88 9.16
CA ASP A 171 4.99 -1.43 10.49
C ASP A 171 5.27 -2.93 10.39
N HIS A 172 4.42 -3.69 9.69
CA HIS A 172 4.64 -5.13 9.51
C HIS A 172 5.90 -5.45 8.70
N ALA A 173 6.17 -4.72 7.62
CA ALA A 173 7.39 -4.89 6.84
C ALA A 173 8.63 -4.61 7.69
N SER A 174 8.60 -3.58 8.56
CA SER A 174 9.68 -3.33 9.53
C SER A 174 9.92 -4.55 10.43
N ARG A 175 8.86 -5.17 10.97
CA ARG A 175 8.97 -6.35 11.84
C ARG A 175 9.52 -7.59 11.12
N ILE A 176 9.14 -7.79 9.86
CA ILE A 176 9.56 -8.94 9.04
C ILE A 176 11.04 -8.86 8.64
N HIS A 177 11.53 -7.64 8.44
CA HIS A 177 12.87 -7.36 7.88
C HIS A 177 13.88 -6.84 8.91
N GLY A 178 13.50 -6.74 10.19
CA GLY A 178 14.40 -6.32 11.28
C GLY A 178 14.73 -4.82 11.29
N GLY A 179 13.74 -3.98 10.97
CA GLY A 179 13.90 -2.52 10.94
C GLY A 179 14.13 -1.91 12.33
N ARG A 180 14.76 -0.73 12.36
CA ARG A 180 15.29 -0.02 13.55
C ARG A 180 14.29 0.27 14.70
N ASN A 181 12.99 -0.02 14.52
CA ASN A 181 11.91 0.26 15.47
C ASN A 181 11.46 -0.96 16.30
N ASP A 182 12.26 -2.03 16.35
CA ASP A 182 11.98 -3.24 17.16
C ASP A 182 11.91 -2.98 18.68
N SER A 183 12.18 -1.77 19.16
CA SER A 183 12.17 -1.42 20.58
C SER A 183 10.78 -1.25 21.20
N HIS A 184 9.69 -1.21 20.40
CA HIS A 184 8.36 -0.88 20.95
C HIS A 184 7.35 -2.04 21.06
N CYS A 185 7.62 -3.23 20.50
CA CYS A 185 6.56 -4.24 20.37
C CYS A 185 7.08 -5.69 20.56
N GLN A 186 7.70 -5.98 21.71
CA GLN A 186 8.09 -7.35 22.09
C GLN A 186 6.94 -8.21 22.66
N TYR A 187 5.69 -7.75 22.62
CA TYR A 187 4.55 -8.52 23.13
C TYR A 187 3.39 -8.46 22.14
N LEU A 188 3.26 -9.47 21.25
CA LEU A 188 2.01 -10.02 20.68
C LEU A 188 2.31 -11.27 19.84
#